data_AF-A0A533USY4-F1
#
_entry.id   AF-A0A533USY4-F1
#
_cell.length_a   1.000
_cell.length_b   1.000
_cell.length_c   1.000
_cell.angle_alpha   90.00
_cell.angle_beta   90.00
_cell.angle_gamma   90.00
#
_symmetry.space_group_name_H-M   'P 1'
#
loop_
_entity.id
_entity.type
_entity.pdbx_description
1 polymer ?
#
loop_
_entity_poly.entity_id
_entity_poly.type
_entity_poly.pdbx_seq_one_letter_code
_entity_poly.pdbx_strand_id
1 'polypeptide(L)'
;MLFEHWGDNRSFKTGGNALFAWISYCQGKTVYCNCPISPVTHQYNCILNFPHKHLDASEFFDRGIELFNCYIMTDQGETSGLDSLHITKDVKEATYFGVQATKRDVDWHFDTVRHKSIVNRLRLNVHFYIQSIRYPPDPRKPLIAVKMKIKSRYSAKDRSFWITQPWKLFPLFNSDVLITPKPQIPNIPIEQIHKQLVSA
;
A
#
# COMPACT_ATOMS: atom_id res chain seq x y z
N MET A 1 -10.26 1.18 -7.59
CA MET A 1 -9.64 2.48 -7.92
C MET A 1 -8.12 2.40 -7.82
N LEU A 2 -7.38 3.46 -8.20
CA LEU A 2 -5.92 3.52 -8.07
C LEU A 2 -5.51 4.52 -6.97
N PHE A 3 -4.64 4.10 -6.06
CA PHE A 3 -4.19 4.87 -4.91
C PHE A 3 -2.66 4.90 -4.83
N GLU A 4 -2.07 6.10 -4.81
CA GLU A 4 -0.63 6.27 -4.58
C GLU A 4 -0.37 6.62 -3.12
N HIS A 5 0.45 5.84 -2.43
CA HIS A 5 0.97 6.16 -1.11
C HIS A 5 2.33 6.82 -1.22
N TRP A 6 2.46 7.99 -0.62
CA TRP A 6 3.70 8.77 -0.65
C TRP A 6 3.99 9.41 0.71
N GLY A 7 5.25 9.83 0.88
CA GLY A 7 5.77 10.30 2.16
C GLY A 7 7.24 9.94 2.32
N ASP A 8 7.87 10.54 3.33
CA ASP A 8 9.29 10.36 3.62
C ASP A 8 9.63 8.92 4.01
N ASN A 9 10.92 8.57 4.05
CA ASN A 9 11.33 7.27 4.56
C ASN A 9 10.87 7.08 6.01
N ARG A 10 10.42 5.86 6.33
CA ARG A 10 9.87 5.49 7.64
C ARG A 10 8.64 6.30 8.07
N SER A 11 7.89 6.84 7.11
CA SER A 11 6.65 7.59 7.36
C SER A 11 5.40 6.73 7.52
N PHE A 12 5.55 5.39 7.50
CA PHE A 12 4.46 4.41 7.63
C PHE A 12 3.66 4.13 6.33
N LYS A 13 4.25 4.34 5.15
CA LYS A 13 3.62 4.04 3.84
C LYS A 13 3.17 2.58 3.70
N THR A 14 4.09 1.63 3.89
CA THR A 14 3.80 0.18 3.90
C THR A 14 2.72 -0.17 4.94
N GLY A 15 2.77 0.44 6.13
CA GLY A 15 1.73 0.24 7.16
C GLY A 15 0.37 0.80 6.76
N GLY A 16 0.35 1.93 6.03
CA GLY A 16 -0.86 2.47 5.40
C GLY A 16 -1.43 1.51 4.34
N ASN A 17 -0.59 1.01 3.45
CA ASN A 17 -0.96 -0.04 2.49
C ASN A 17 -1.57 -1.27 3.19
N ALA A 18 -0.90 -1.79 4.22
CA ALA A 18 -1.37 -2.94 4.97
C ALA A 18 -2.70 -2.70 5.68
N LEU A 19 -2.93 -1.49 6.20
CA LEU A 19 -4.21 -1.09 6.78
C LEU A 19 -5.35 -1.16 5.77
N PHE A 20 -5.18 -0.57 4.58
CA PHE A 20 -6.23 -0.64 3.54
C PHE A 20 -6.43 -2.05 3.02
N ALA A 21 -5.35 -2.82 2.87
CA ALA A 21 -5.42 -4.24 2.50
C ALA A 21 -6.24 -5.05 3.51
N TRP A 22 -6.01 -4.83 4.81
CA TRP A 22 -6.77 -5.47 5.88
C TRP A 22 -8.25 -5.09 5.87
N ILE A 23 -8.57 -3.80 5.67
CA ILE A 23 -9.96 -3.34 5.56
C ILE A 23 -10.66 -4.06 4.39
N SER A 24 -10.02 -4.13 3.23
CA SER A 24 -10.56 -4.82 2.05
C SER A 24 -10.72 -6.32 2.28
N TYR A 25 -9.77 -6.97 2.96
CA TYR A 25 -9.89 -8.36 3.36
C TYR A 25 -11.13 -8.60 4.25
N CYS A 26 -11.34 -7.75 5.27
CA CYS A 26 -12.51 -7.80 6.14
C CYS A 26 -13.84 -7.55 5.40
N GLN A 27 -13.80 -6.86 4.26
CA GLN A 27 -14.95 -6.65 3.38
C GLN A 27 -15.19 -7.82 2.42
N GLY A 28 -14.41 -8.89 2.50
CA GLY A 28 -14.54 -10.07 1.65
C GLY A 28 -13.83 -9.95 0.30
N LYS A 29 -12.97 -8.93 0.10
CA LYS A 29 -12.15 -8.81 -1.11
C LYS A 29 -10.98 -9.78 -1.07
N THR A 30 -10.61 -10.29 -2.24
CA THR A 30 -9.33 -11.04 -2.37
C THR A 30 -8.17 -10.05 -2.31
N VAL A 31 -7.16 -10.30 -1.47
CA VAL A 31 -5.96 -9.45 -1.37
C VAL A 31 -4.80 -10.08 -2.13
N TYR A 32 -4.20 -9.30 -3.03
CA TYR A 32 -2.98 -9.61 -3.75
C TYR A 32 -1.82 -8.73 -3.24
N CYS A 33 -0.63 -9.29 -3.12
CA CYS A 33 0.57 -8.55 -2.70
C CYS A 33 1.83 -9.04 -3.41
N ASN A 34 2.69 -8.12 -3.83
CA ASN A 34 3.96 -8.38 -4.49
C ASN A 34 5.07 -8.80 -3.51
N CYS A 35 4.82 -9.85 -2.71
CA CYS A 35 5.81 -10.34 -1.76
C CYS A 35 7.07 -10.86 -2.50
N PRO A 36 8.28 -10.37 -2.17
CA PRO A 36 9.49 -10.82 -2.83
C PRO A 36 9.82 -12.27 -2.47
N ILE A 37 10.40 -13.00 -3.42
CA ILE A 37 10.91 -14.35 -3.18
C ILE A 37 12.37 -14.25 -2.73
N SER A 38 12.69 -14.90 -1.62
CA SER A 38 14.06 -15.03 -1.14
C SER A 38 14.89 -15.84 -2.13
N PRO A 39 16.03 -15.33 -2.65
CA PRO A 39 16.87 -16.07 -3.60
C PRO A 39 17.61 -17.24 -2.94
N VAL A 40 17.66 -17.28 -1.60
CA VAL A 40 18.36 -18.33 -0.84
C VAL A 40 17.41 -19.45 -0.44
N THR A 41 16.22 -19.09 0.06
CA THR A 41 15.26 -20.08 0.59
C THR A 41 14.16 -20.44 -0.41
N HIS A 42 14.04 -19.70 -1.52
CA HIS A 42 12.96 -19.80 -2.50
C HIS A 42 11.56 -19.69 -1.89
N GLN A 43 11.45 -19.11 -0.70
CA GLN A 43 10.19 -18.84 -0.02
C GLN A 43 9.81 -17.37 -0.18
N TYR A 44 8.51 -17.09 -0.13
CA TYR A 44 8.00 -15.72 -0.11
C TYR A 44 8.33 -15.05 1.22
N ASN A 45 9.00 -13.91 1.14
CA ASN A 45 9.15 -12.99 2.26
C ASN A 45 7.88 -12.12 2.31
N CYS A 46 6.85 -12.63 3.01
CA CYS A 46 5.56 -11.98 3.07
C CYS A 46 5.66 -10.57 3.65
N ILE A 47 5.10 -9.59 2.93
CA ILE A 47 4.95 -8.21 3.40
C ILE A 47 3.73 -8.10 4.31
N LEU A 48 2.65 -8.82 4.00
CA LEU A 48 1.43 -8.87 4.80
C LEU A 48 1.42 -10.10 5.70
N ASN A 49 0.96 -9.91 6.94
CA ASN A 49 0.93 -10.96 7.97
C ASN A 49 -0.49 -11.56 8.16
N PHE A 50 -1.34 -11.46 7.15
CA PHE A 50 -2.68 -12.05 7.09
C PHE A 50 -2.90 -12.71 5.73
N PRO A 51 -3.94 -13.55 5.54
CA PRO A 51 -4.15 -14.28 4.29
C PRO A 51 -4.20 -13.36 3.06
N HIS A 52 -3.32 -13.62 2.09
CA HIS A 52 -3.25 -12.92 0.83
C HIS A 52 -2.67 -13.86 -0.25
N LYS A 53 -2.81 -13.48 -1.51
CA LYS A 53 -2.19 -14.15 -2.65
C LYS A 53 -0.94 -13.41 -3.11
N HIS A 54 0.11 -14.14 -3.42
CA HIS A 54 1.31 -13.56 -4.01
C HIS A 54 1.07 -13.30 -5.50
N LEU A 55 1.28 -12.05 -5.92
CA LEU A 55 1.16 -11.66 -7.31
C LEU A 55 2.12 -10.50 -7.59
N ASP A 56 3.02 -10.67 -8.54
CA ASP A 56 3.81 -9.58 -9.09
C ASP A 56 2.96 -8.75 -10.07
N ALA A 57 3.16 -7.44 -10.09
CA ALA A 57 2.49 -6.52 -11.00
C ALA A 57 2.82 -6.82 -12.48
N SER A 58 4.00 -7.37 -12.76
CA SER A 58 4.39 -7.83 -14.10
C SER A 58 3.52 -9.01 -14.58
N GLU A 59 3.26 -9.97 -13.70
CA GLU A 59 2.43 -11.14 -14.00
C GLU A 59 0.97 -10.79 -14.30
N PHE A 60 0.49 -9.64 -13.83
CA PHE A 60 -0.87 -9.17 -14.10
C PHE A 60 -1.14 -8.97 -15.59
N PHE A 61 -0.20 -8.35 -16.31
CA PHE A 61 -0.34 -8.05 -17.73
C PHE A 61 -0.11 -9.28 -18.59
N ASP A 62 0.87 -10.10 -18.22
CA ASP A 62 1.30 -11.25 -19.02
C ASP A 62 0.38 -12.46 -18.92
N ARG A 63 -0.23 -12.70 -17.74
CA ARG A 63 -0.99 -13.94 -17.48
C ARG A 63 -2.51 -13.78 -17.69
N GLY A 64 -2.98 -12.59 -18.04
CA GLY A 64 -4.40 -12.33 -18.30
C GLY A 64 -5.31 -12.61 -17.10
N ILE A 65 -4.80 -12.40 -15.88
CA ILE A 65 -5.54 -12.68 -14.64
C ILE A 65 -6.78 -11.78 -14.59
N GLU A 66 -7.96 -12.40 -14.52
CA GLU A 66 -9.21 -11.66 -14.35
C GLU A 66 -9.31 -11.15 -12.90
N LEU A 67 -9.16 -9.84 -12.74
CA LEU A 67 -9.29 -9.18 -11.44
C LEU A 67 -10.71 -8.68 -11.23
N PHE A 68 -11.35 -9.18 -10.18
CA PHE A 68 -12.70 -8.78 -9.75
C PHE A 68 -12.79 -8.79 -8.23
N ASN A 69 -13.43 -7.77 -7.65
CA ASN A 69 -13.66 -7.65 -6.21
C ASN A 69 -12.39 -7.93 -5.37
N CYS A 70 -11.31 -7.21 -5.67
CA CYS A 70 -10.00 -7.47 -5.09
C CYS A 70 -9.25 -6.20 -4.69
N TYR A 71 -8.27 -6.39 -3.81
CA TYR A 71 -7.29 -5.40 -3.41
C TYR A 71 -5.92 -5.84 -3.91
N ILE A 72 -5.11 -4.90 -4.40
CA ILE A 72 -3.75 -5.15 -4.86
C ILE A 72 -2.81 -4.22 -4.14
N MET A 73 -1.84 -4.79 -3.44
CA MET A 73 -0.72 -4.08 -2.83
C MET A 73 0.52 -4.22 -3.70
N THR A 74 1.10 -3.09 -4.11
CA THR A 74 2.46 -3.05 -4.63
C THR A 74 3.33 -2.21 -3.71
N ASP A 75 4.09 -2.87 -2.84
CA ASP A 75 5.13 -2.22 -2.05
C ASP A 75 6.39 -2.02 -2.91
N GLN A 76 7.07 -0.90 -2.77
CA GLN A 76 8.25 -0.54 -3.57
C GLN A 76 7.99 -0.67 -5.08
N GLY A 77 6.99 0.04 -5.61
CA GLY A 77 6.63 0.01 -7.04
C GLY A 77 7.79 0.29 -8.00
N GLU A 78 8.91 0.82 -7.50
CA GLU A 78 10.15 0.98 -8.25
C GLU A 78 10.79 -0.32 -8.71
N THR A 79 10.69 -1.35 -7.87
CA THR A 79 11.31 -2.65 -8.10
C THR A 79 10.40 -3.61 -8.87
N SER A 80 9.09 -3.34 -8.93
CA SER A 80 8.10 -4.18 -9.62
C SER A 80 7.88 -3.80 -11.09
N GLY A 81 8.80 -3.05 -11.71
CA GLY A 81 8.69 -2.61 -13.10
C GLY A 81 7.68 -1.47 -13.35
N LEU A 82 6.97 -1.00 -12.32
CA LEU A 82 6.06 0.15 -12.42
C LEU A 82 6.80 1.51 -12.40
N ASP A 83 8.13 1.52 -12.33
CA ASP A 83 9.02 2.69 -12.38
C ASP A 83 10.14 2.53 -13.43
N SER A 84 9.94 1.71 -14.46
CA SER A 84 10.97 1.55 -15.50
C SER A 84 11.24 2.88 -16.21
N LEU A 85 12.52 3.25 -16.32
CA LEU A 85 12.99 4.46 -17.01
C LEU A 85 12.55 4.53 -18.49
N HIS A 86 12.20 3.38 -19.06
CA HIS A 86 11.66 3.20 -20.39
C HIS A 86 10.16 2.89 -20.31
N ILE A 87 9.35 3.62 -21.08
CA ILE A 87 7.93 3.28 -21.29
C ILE A 87 7.91 1.96 -22.06
N THR A 88 7.73 0.84 -21.36
CA THR A 88 7.47 -0.46 -21.98
C THR A 88 5.98 -0.55 -22.36
N LYS A 89 5.60 -1.60 -23.09
CA LYS A 89 4.19 -1.88 -23.41
C LYS A 89 3.35 -2.02 -22.12
N ASP A 90 3.92 -2.67 -21.12
CA ASP A 90 3.33 -2.99 -19.81
C ASP A 90 2.93 -1.72 -19.03
N VAL A 91 3.74 -0.66 -19.13
CA VAL A 91 3.46 0.67 -18.54
C VAL A 91 2.20 1.32 -19.13
N LYS A 92 1.96 1.18 -20.44
CA LYS A 92 0.75 1.70 -21.10
C LYS A 92 -0.49 0.89 -20.68
N GLU A 93 -0.34 -0.41 -20.52
CA GLU A 93 -1.42 -1.30 -20.07
C GLU A 93 -1.82 -1.03 -18.63
N ALA A 94 -0.88 -0.67 -17.73
CA ALA A 94 -1.18 -0.25 -16.36
C ALA A 94 -2.05 1.02 -16.29
N THR A 95 -1.85 1.96 -17.21
CA THR A 95 -2.68 3.17 -17.29
C THR A 95 -4.10 2.84 -17.79
N TYR A 96 -4.24 1.91 -18.73
CA TYR A 96 -5.53 1.41 -19.21
C TYR A 96 -6.25 0.58 -18.13
N PHE A 97 -5.49 -0.13 -17.30
CA PHE A 97 -5.99 -0.88 -16.16
C PHE A 97 -6.70 0.02 -15.13
N GLY A 98 -6.25 1.26 -14.92
CA GLY A 98 -6.94 2.21 -14.03
C GLY A 98 -8.41 2.45 -14.40
N VAL A 99 -8.76 2.39 -15.70
CA VAL A 99 -10.13 2.53 -16.20
C VAL A 99 -10.94 1.23 -16.01
N GLN A 100 -10.29 0.08 -16.10
CA GLN A 100 -10.92 -1.24 -15.90
C GLN A 100 -11.09 -1.60 -14.42
N ALA A 101 -10.15 -1.20 -13.57
CA ALA A 101 -10.15 -1.45 -12.12
C ALA A 101 -11.39 -0.85 -11.44
N THR A 102 -11.79 0.36 -11.85
CA THR A 102 -13.00 1.02 -11.35
C THR A 102 -14.29 0.28 -11.75
N LYS A 103 -14.30 -0.45 -12.87
CA LYS A 103 -15.47 -1.23 -13.34
C LYS A 103 -15.60 -2.59 -12.66
N ARG A 104 -14.53 -3.13 -12.08
CA ARG A 104 -14.47 -4.49 -11.51
C ARG A 104 -14.31 -4.52 -9.99
N ASP A 105 -14.55 -3.38 -9.33
CA ASP A 105 -14.36 -3.18 -7.88
C ASP A 105 -12.95 -3.58 -7.38
N VAL A 106 -11.93 -3.22 -8.17
CA VAL A 106 -10.53 -3.53 -7.89
C VAL A 106 -9.83 -2.31 -7.33
N ASP A 107 -9.30 -2.40 -6.11
CA ASP A 107 -8.54 -1.32 -5.46
C ASP A 107 -7.04 -1.64 -5.48
N TRP A 108 -6.28 -0.87 -6.25
CA TRP A 108 -4.84 -1.01 -6.35
C TRP A 108 -4.16 0.13 -5.60
N HIS A 109 -3.43 -0.24 -4.54
CA HIS A 109 -2.59 0.66 -3.78
C HIS A 109 -1.12 0.33 -4.05
N PHE A 110 -0.33 1.36 -4.35
CA PHE A 110 1.11 1.22 -4.54
C PHE A 110 1.84 2.33 -3.79
N ASP A 111 3.07 2.05 -3.35
CA ASP A 111 3.96 3.07 -2.80
C ASP A 111 5.27 3.20 -3.58
N THR A 112 5.88 4.39 -3.48
CA THR A 112 7.13 4.73 -4.18
C THR A 112 7.97 5.68 -3.31
N VAL A 113 9.29 5.69 -3.52
CA VAL A 113 10.22 6.62 -2.88
C VAL A 113 10.61 7.78 -3.81
N ARG A 114 10.38 7.69 -5.12
CA ARG A 114 10.77 8.65 -6.15
C ARG A 114 9.58 9.38 -6.80
N HIS A 115 8.67 9.90 -5.99
CA HIS A 115 7.52 10.72 -6.46
C HIS A 115 7.92 11.83 -7.47
N LYS A 116 9.07 12.50 -7.26
CA LYS A 116 9.58 13.56 -8.16
C LYS A 116 10.15 13.05 -9.50
N SER A 117 10.63 11.81 -9.55
CA SER A 117 11.20 11.21 -10.78
C SER A 117 10.12 10.59 -11.68
N ILE A 118 8.98 10.23 -11.09
CA ILE A 118 7.82 9.61 -11.74
C ILE A 118 7.00 10.61 -12.56
N VAL A 119 7.06 11.91 -12.24
CA VAL A 119 6.27 12.98 -12.88
C VAL A 119 6.36 12.97 -14.42
N ASN A 120 7.45 12.43 -14.99
CA ASN A 120 7.65 12.35 -16.43
C ASN A 120 7.48 10.95 -17.05
N ARG A 121 7.33 9.86 -16.28
CA ARG A 121 7.52 8.49 -16.81
C ARG A 121 6.32 7.55 -16.69
N LEU A 122 5.48 7.74 -15.68
CA LEU A 122 4.18 7.10 -15.58
C LEU A 122 3.19 8.14 -15.08
N ARG A 123 2.41 8.73 -15.98
CA ARG A 123 1.15 9.37 -15.59
C ARG A 123 0.14 8.28 -15.26
N LEU A 124 0.39 7.50 -14.21
CA LEU A 124 -0.68 6.75 -13.57
C LEU A 124 -1.66 7.82 -13.08
N ASN A 125 -2.77 7.95 -13.80
CA ASN A 125 -3.86 8.86 -13.50
C ASN A 125 -4.56 8.36 -12.21
N VAL A 126 -3.85 8.42 -11.08
CA VAL A 126 -4.34 7.88 -9.82
C VAL A 126 -5.57 8.65 -9.38
N HIS A 127 -6.50 7.92 -8.76
CA HIS A 127 -7.76 8.49 -8.30
C HIS A 127 -7.53 9.24 -6.98
N PHE A 128 -6.62 8.73 -6.15
CA PHE A 128 -6.32 9.27 -4.84
C PHE A 128 -4.81 9.25 -4.54
N TYR A 129 -4.35 10.28 -3.87
CA TYR A 129 -3.02 10.39 -3.28
C TYR A 129 -3.15 10.29 -1.76
N ILE A 130 -2.39 9.39 -1.14
CA ILE A 130 -2.38 9.15 0.30
C ILE A 130 -0.99 9.54 0.83
N GLN A 131 -0.92 10.67 1.52
CA GLN A 131 0.30 11.12 2.17
C GLN A 131 0.37 10.60 3.61
N SER A 132 1.42 9.86 3.94
CA SER A 132 1.73 9.44 5.30
C SER A 132 2.71 10.43 5.93
N ILE A 133 2.32 11.07 7.05
CA ILE A 133 3.16 12.03 7.78
C ILE A 133 3.44 11.48 9.17
N ARG A 134 4.70 11.10 9.40
CA ARG A 134 5.18 10.58 10.70
C ARG A 134 5.24 11.68 11.75
N TYR A 135 4.91 11.32 12.99
CA TYR A 135 5.09 12.15 14.18
C TYR A 135 5.80 11.37 15.29
N PRO A 136 6.89 11.91 15.88
CA PRO A 136 7.59 13.13 15.47
C PRO A 136 8.26 12.95 14.09
N PRO A 137 8.42 14.02 13.28
CA PRO A 137 8.96 13.92 11.91
C PRO A 137 10.34 13.26 11.80
N ASP A 138 11.13 13.31 12.88
CA ASP A 138 12.45 12.69 12.95
C ASP A 138 12.37 11.16 12.87
N PRO A 139 12.97 10.51 11.83
CA PRO A 139 12.96 9.07 11.67
C PRO A 139 13.80 8.30 12.71
N ARG A 140 14.63 9.00 13.49
CA ARG A 140 15.46 8.43 14.57
C ARG A 140 14.69 8.33 15.89
N LYS A 141 13.64 9.13 16.08
CA LYS A 141 12.79 9.10 17.29
C LYS A 141 11.72 8.02 17.16
N PRO A 142 11.24 7.41 18.25
CA PRO A 142 10.17 6.42 18.17
C PRO A 142 8.92 7.00 17.50
N LEU A 143 8.26 6.19 16.65
CA LEU A 143 7.04 6.59 15.97
C LEU A 143 5.89 6.67 16.99
N ILE A 144 5.33 7.87 17.19
CA ILE A 144 4.24 8.12 18.15
C ILE A 144 2.90 8.10 17.45
N ALA A 145 2.79 8.78 16.31
CA ALA A 145 1.57 8.87 15.54
C ALA A 145 1.86 9.03 14.05
N VAL A 146 0.85 8.80 13.22
CA VAL A 146 0.90 9.08 11.79
C VAL A 146 -0.35 9.87 11.41
N LYS A 147 -0.18 10.97 10.68
CA LYS A 147 -1.28 11.65 10.01
C LYS A 147 -1.36 11.15 8.58
N MET A 148 -2.50 10.58 8.21
CA MET A 148 -2.82 10.18 6.85
C MET A 148 -3.62 11.31 6.21
N LYS A 149 -3.13 11.88 5.11
CA LYS A 149 -3.89 12.83 4.28
C LYS A 149 -4.26 12.17 2.98
N ILE A 150 -5.54 12.20 2.63
CA ILE A 150 -6.07 11.64 1.39
C ILE A 150 -6.55 12.81 0.53
N LYS A 151 -5.97 12.92 -0.66
CA LYS A 151 -6.35 13.90 -1.67
C LYS A 151 -6.93 13.18 -2.89
N SER A 152 -8.16 13.51 -3.24
CA SER A 152 -8.76 13.02 -4.48
C SER A 152 -8.25 13.85 -5.66
N ARG A 153 -8.06 13.22 -6.81
CA ARG A 153 -7.83 13.95 -8.06
C ARG A 153 -9.04 14.77 -8.48
N TYR A 154 -10.25 14.32 -8.14
CA TYR A 154 -11.51 14.91 -8.62
C TYR A 154 -12.13 15.91 -7.63
N SER A 155 -11.54 16.06 -6.44
CA SER A 155 -12.06 16.95 -5.41
C SER A 155 -10.97 17.86 -4.86
N ALA A 156 -11.32 19.13 -4.62
CA ALA A 156 -10.45 20.08 -3.94
C ALA A 156 -10.42 19.87 -2.41
N LYS A 157 -11.30 19.02 -1.85
CA LYS A 157 -11.36 18.74 -0.42
C LYS A 157 -10.42 17.60 -0.06
N ASP A 158 -9.38 17.92 0.71
CA ASP A 158 -8.53 16.93 1.35
C ASP A 158 -9.23 16.34 2.58
N ARG A 159 -9.12 15.03 2.77
CA ARG A 159 -9.49 14.36 4.03
C ARG A 159 -8.24 14.03 4.80
N SER A 160 -8.31 14.04 6.14
CA SER A 160 -7.19 13.56 6.94
C SER A 160 -7.65 12.93 8.23
N PHE A 161 -6.92 11.91 8.68
CA PHE A 161 -7.13 11.27 9.98
C PHE A 161 -5.79 10.95 10.63
N TRP A 162 -5.82 10.71 11.94
CA TRP A 162 -4.66 10.36 12.73
C TRP A 162 -4.72 8.90 13.16
N ILE A 163 -3.59 8.22 13.04
CA ILE A 163 -3.32 6.92 13.66
C ILE A 163 -2.46 7.21 14.89
N THR A 164 -3.08 7.26 16.07
CA THR A 164 -2.44 7.72 17.32
C THR A 164 -1.60 6.65 18.01
N GLN A 165 -1.61 5.41 17.52
CA GLN A 165 -0.80 4.28 18.04
C GLN A 165 -0.43 3.32 16.88
N PRO A 166 0.40 3.76 15.93
CA PRO A 166 0.65 3.04 14.67
C PRO A 166 1.28 1.66 14.85
N TRP A 167 2.00 1.43 15.96
CA TRP A 167 2.56 0.13 16.30
C TRP A 167 1.50 -0.97 16.47
N LYS A 168 0.24 -0.63 16.76
CA LYS A 168 -0.86 -1.61 16.82
C LYS A 168 -1.16 -2.28 15.48
N LEU A 169 -0.71 -1.69 14.38
CA LEU A 169 -0.89 -2.25 13.04
C LEU A 169 0.33 -3.05 12.57
N PHE A 170 1.43 -3.10 13.33
CA PHE A 170 2.59 -3.94 12.99
C PHE A 170 2.25 -5.43 12.84
N PRO A 171 1.27 -6.02 13.56
CA PRO A 171 0.84 -7.38 13.27
C PRO A 171 0.24 -7.56 11.86
N LEU A 172 -0.13 -6.51 11.13
CA LEU A 172 -0.68 -6.62 9.77
C LEU A 172 0.39 -6.75 8.69
N PHE A 173 1.64 -6.37 8.97
CA PHE A 173 2.70 -6.34 7.97
C PHE A 173 4.06 -6.64 8.58
N ASN A 174 4.94 -7.20 7.76
CA ASN A 174 6.29 -7.49 8.17
C ASN A 174 7.06 -6.19 8.41
N SER A 175 7.15 -5.82 9.69
CA SER A 175 7.87 -4.64 10.16
C SER A 175 9.36 -4.89 10.39
N ASP A 176 9.80 -6.15 10.34
CA ASP A 176 11.15 -6.58 10.74
C ASP A 176 12.24 -6.05 9.81
N VAL A 177 11.86 -5.54 8.64
CA VAL A 177 12.80 -4.89 7.73
C VAL A 177 13.36 -3.58 8.31
N LEU A 178 12.72 -2.91 9.28
CA LEU A 178 13.21 -1.60 9.80
C LEU A 178 12.86 -1.23 11.25
N ILE A 179 12.61 -2.18 12.15
CA ILE A 179 12.40 -1.88 13.57
C ILE A 179 13.37 -2.71 14.41
N THR A 180 14.36 -2.07 15.02
CA THR A 180 15.05 -2.70 16.16
C THR A 180 13.98 -3.00 17.22
N PRO A 181 13.70 -4.27 17.53
CA PRO A 181 12.58 -4.60 18.40
C PRO A 181 12.91 -4.17 19.83
N LYS A 182 11.94 -3.61 20.53
CA LYS A 182 11.86 -3.82 21.98
C LYS A 182 10.69 -4.75 22.25
N PRO A 183 10.90 -5.79 23.09
CA PRO A 183 9.88 -6.79 23.35
C PRO A 183 8.82 -6.19 24.27
N GLN A 184 7.57 -6.23 23.83
CA GLN A 184 6.40 -6.55 24.66
C GLN A 184 5.16 -6.50 23.78
N ILE A 185 4.53 -7.66 23.60
CA ILE A 185 3.26 -7.84 22.90
C ILE A 185 2.15 -7.36 23.84
N PRO A 186 1.33 -6.36 23.49
CA PRO A 186 0.08 -6.11 24.18
C PRO A 186 -1.06 -6.76 23.39
N ASN A 187 -1.84 -7.56 24.12
CA ASN A 187 -3.09 -8.16 23.69
C ASN A 187 -4.13 -7.04 23.50
N ILE A 188 -4.62 -6.76 22.28
CA ILE A 188 -5.65 -5.72 22.03
C ILE A 188 -6.72 -6.21 21.06
N PRO A 189 -8.02 -5.95 21.33
CA PRO A 189 -9.13 -6.46 20.54
C PRO A 189 -9.30 -5.69 19.22
N ILE A 190 -9.37 -6.43 18.11
CA ILE A 190 -9.44 -5.96 16.71
C ILE A 190 -10.68 -5.08 16.43
N GLU A 191 -11.72 -5.18 17.24
CA GLU A 191 -13.03 -4.55 17.04
C GLU A 191 -13.04 -3.01 17.16
N GLN A 192 -12.07 -2.40 17.87
CA GLN A 192 -12.02 -0.94 18.02
C GLN A 192 -11.51 -0.20 16.77
N ILE A 193 -10.69 -0.85 15.93
CA ILE A 193 -10.13 -0.22 14.73
C ILE A 193 -11.22 -0.03 13.66
N HIS A 194 -12.14 -0.99 13.54
CA HIS A 194 -13.22 -0.92 12.55
C HIS A 194 -14.20 0.23 12.82
N LYS A 195 -14.56 0.49 14.08
CA LYS A 195 -15.51 1.56 14.43
C LYS A 195 -15.00 2.97 14.09
N GLN A 196 -13.70 3.23 14.19
CA GLN A 196 -13.12 4.54 13.88
C GLN A 196 -13.01 4.83 12.39
N LEU A 197 -13.00 3.78 11.55
CA LEU A 197 -12.87 3.90 10.10
C LEU A 197 -14.22 4.01 9.38
N VAL A 198 -15.29 3.46 9.96
CA VAL A 198 -16.64 3.47 9.35
C VAL A 198 -17.45 4.72 9.75
N SER A 199 -17.02 5.48 10.77
CA SER A 199 -17.73 6.66 11.28
C SER A 199 -17.20 8.01 10.77
N ALA A 200 -16.43 8.06 9.67
CA ALA A 200 -15.85 9.27 9.07
C ALA A 200 -16.13 9.36 7.56
#